data_AF-A0A3G9J8L3-F1
#
_entry.id   AF-A0A3G9J8L3-F1
#
_cell.length_a   1.000
_cell.length_b   1.000
_cell.length_c   1.000
_cell.angle_alpha   90.00
_cell.angle_beta   90.00
_cell.angle_gamma   90.00
#
_symmetry.space_group_name_H-M   'P 1'
#
loop_
_entity.id
_entity.type
_entity.pdbx_description
1 polymer ?
#
loop_
_entity_poly.entity_id
_entity_poly.type
_entity_poly.pdbx_seq_one_letter_code
_entity_poly.pdbx_strand_id
1 'polypeptide(L)'
;MAKKTQPILLGLFILLLICSASVLYNHQYKVDHGTKLTVESIVGSSLFMIWSNYNSILENETDMLTIEHINDIHVKLSVIEAYSDTVGRSVNTQLLTPIGKDMKVITESMQKSYKENKKFTEQDQTKYATLINEITTLIPLIYKVYYVPESQEGAKVTLKVNNKEALIEFRDKLKNYVSNLNNV
;
A
#
# COMPACT_ATOMS: atom_id res chain seq x y z
N MET A 1 -4.42 34.77 -61.50
CA MET A 1 -5.38 34.36 -60.44
C MET A 1 -4.75 33.55 -59.29
N ALA A 2 -3.41 33.46 -59.15
CA ALA A 2 -2.79 32.55 -58.15
C ALA A 2 -2.49 33.15 -56.75
N LYS A 3 -2.56 34.49 -56.56
CA LYS A 3 -2.18 35.14 -55.28
C LYS A 3 -3.23 35.07 -54.17
N LYS A 4 -4.52 34.89 -54.49
CA LYS A 4 -5.62 34.84 -53.49
C LYS A 4 -5.85 33.44 -52.91
N THR A 5 -5.39 32.39 -53.57
CA THR A 5 -5.58 30.99 -53.13
C THR A 5 -4.57 30.54 -52.08
N GLN A 6 -3.34 31.09 -52.09
CA GLN A 6 -2.31 30.78 -51.09
C GLN A 6 -2.71 31.09 -49.63
N PRO A 7 -3.26 32.27 -49.29
CA PRO A 7 -3.66 32.55 -47.90
C PRO A 7 -4.86 31.68 -47.45
N ILE A 8 -5.74 31.29 -48.38
CA ILE A 8 -6.88 30.40 -48.10
C ILE A 8 -6.38 28.97 -47.80
N LEU A 9 -5.44 28.47 -48.61
CA LEU A 9 -4.78 27.17 -48.39
C LEU A 9 -4.00 27.14 -47.07
N LEU A 10 -3.30 28.23 -46.74
CA LEU A 10 -2.59 28.36 -45.47
C LEU A 10 -3.57 28.34 -44.28
N GLY A 11 -4.69 29.07 -44.38
CA GLY A 11 -5.75 29.07 -43.36
C GLY A 11 -6.39 27.69 -43.18
N LEU A 12 -6.68 26.98 -44.28
CA LEU A 12 -7.17 25.61 -44.26
C LEU A 12 -6.17 24.65 -43.61
N PHE A 13 -4.89 24.78 -43.93
CA PHE A 13 -3.83 23.95 -43.34
C PHE A 13 -3.70 24.19 -41.83
N ILE A 14 -3.74 25.45 -41.39
CA ILE A 14 -3.74 25.82 -39.96
C ILE A 14 -4.98 25.26 -39.26
N LEU A 15 -6.16 25.35 -39.87
CA LEU A 15 -7.39 24.78 -39.32
C LEU A 15 -7.27 23.26 -39.15
N LEU A 16 -6.73 22.57 -40.15
CA LEU A 16 -6.54 21.12 -40.14
C LEU A 16 -5.55 20.69 -39.05
N LEU A 17 -4.47 21.47 -38.84
CA LEU A 17 -3.54 21.27 -37.75
C LEU A 17 -4.23 21.43 -36.38
N ILE A 18 -5.02 22.49 -36.18
CA ILE A 18 -5.76 22.70 -34.93
C ILE A 18 -6.75 21.56 -34.66
N CYS A 19 -7.49 21.12 -35.69
CA CYS A 19 -8.40 19.99 -35.56
C CYS A 19 -7.66 18.69 -35.20
N SER A 20 -6.54 18.41 -35.87
CA SER A 20 -5.74 17.21 -35.59
C SER A 20 -5.15 17.22 -34.18
N ALA A 21 -4.62 18.36 -33.72
CA ALA A 21 -4.11 18.53 -32.37
C ALA A 21 -5.22 18.33 -31.31
N SER A 22 -6.42 18.83 -31.58
CA SER A 22 -7.57 18.70 -30.67
C SER A 22 -8.03 17.24 -30.54
N VAL A 23 -8.05 16.48 -31.64
CA VAL A 23 -8.39 15.05 -31.64
C VAL A 23 -7.33 14.25 -30.89
N LEU A 24 -6.04 14.51 -31.14
CA LEU A 24 -4.94 13.85 -30.45
C LEU A 24 -4.97 14.13 -28.95
N TYR A 25 -5.19 15.39 -28.55
CA TYR A 25 -5.30 15.78 -27.14
C TYR A 25 -6.48 15.07 -26.45
N ASN A 26 -7.66 15.03 -27.08
CA ASN A 26 -8.82 14.35 -26.50
C ASN A 26 -8.61 12.82 -26.38
N HIS A 27 -7.91 12.21 -27.35
CA HIS A 27 -7.58 10.79 -27.29
C HIS A 27 -6.58 10.51 -26.15
N GLN A 28 -5.49 11.27 -26.06
CA GLN A 28 -4.52 11.16 -24.97
C GLN A 28 -5.18 11.36 -23.61
N TYR A 29 -6.00 12.40 -23.45
CA TYR A 29 -6.73 12.65 -22.21
C TYR A 29 -7.60 11.47 -21.78
N LYS A 30 -8.34 10.84 -22.71
CA LYS A 30 -9.16 9.66 -22.41
C LYS A 30 -8.31 8.46 -21.98
N VAL A 31 -7.20 8.22 -22.67
CA VAL A 31 -6.26 7.13 -22.34
C VAL A 31 -5.66 7.36 -20.95
N ASP A 32 -5.10 8.54 -20.69
CA ASP A 32 -4.48 8.90 -19.41
C ASP A 32 -5.48 8.81 -18.26
N HIS A 33 -6.70 9.30 -18.47
CA HIS A 33 -7.76 9.23 -17.47
C HIS A 33 -8.21 7.79 -17.21
N GLY A 34 -8.37 6.98 -18.27
CA GLY A 34 -8.70 5.56 -18.15
C GLY A 34 -7.63 4.79 -17.39
N THR A 35 -6.35 4.96 -17.77
CA THR A 35 -5.21 4.34 -17.08
C THR A 35 -5.15 4.77 -15.61
N LYS A 36 -5.37 6.04 -15.32
CA LYS A 36 -5.40 6.55 -13.94
C LYS A 36 -6.48 5.84 -13.11
N LEU A 37 -7.71 5.73 -13.63
CA LEU A 37 -8.81 5.04 -12.93
C LEU A 37 -8.52 3.56 -12.69
N THR A 38 -7.87 2.89 -13.65
CA THR A 38 -7.41 1.51 -13.47
C THR A 38 -6.39 1.39 -12.36
N VAL A 39 -5.39 2.27 -12.32
CA VAL A 39 -4.37 2.25 -11.25
C VAL A 39 -4.98 2.58 -9.89
N GLU A 40 -5.87 3.57 -9.80
CA GLU A 40 -6.61 3.88 -8.56
C GLU A 40 -7.43 2.68 -8.07
N SER A 41 -8.05 1.94 -8.99
CA SER A 41 -8.80 0.72 -8.65
C SER A 41 -7.90 -0.41 -8.14
N ILE A 42 -6.72 -0.60 -8.75
CA ILE A 42 -5.72 -1.58 -8.29
C ILE A 42 -5.20 -1.21 -6.89
N VAL A 43 -4.88 0.06 -6.67
CA VAL A 43 -4.43 0.56 -5.37
C VAL A 43 -5.52 0.41 -4.31
N GLY A 44 -6.76 0.79 -4.63
CA GLY A 44 -7.91 0.65 -3.74
C GLY A 44 -8.17 -0.80 -3.33
N SER A 45 -8.19 -1.71 -4.31
CA SER A 45 -8.34 -3.14 -4.03
C SER A 45 -7.19 -3.70 -3.19
N SER A 46 -5.95 -3.29 -3.48
CA SER A 46 -4.77 -3.73 -2.73
C SER A 46 -4.79 -3.22 -1.28
N LEU A 47 -5.14 -1.95 -1.07
CA LEU A 47 -5.28 -1.38 0.29
C LEU A 47 -6.42 -2.02 1.08
N PHE A 48 -7.54 -2.34 0.42
CA PHE A 48 -8.62 -3.10 1.05
C PHE A 48 -8.15 -4.49 1.50
N MET A 49 -7.37 -5.19 0.67
CA MET A 49 -6.80 -6.50 1.04
C MET A 49 -5.83 -6.39 2.21
N ILE A 50 -5.00 -5.34 2.25
CA ILE A 50 -4.12 -5.05 3.40
C ILE A 50 -4.94 -4.84 4.67
N TRP A 51 -5.92 -3.95 4.61
CA TRP A 51 -6.80 -3.63 5.74
C TRP A 51 -7.58 -4.86 6.24
N SER A 52 -8.17 -5.63 5.34
CA SER A 52 -8.94 -6.83 5.67
C SER A 52 -8.08 -7.88 6.38
N ASN A 53 -6.85 -8.10 5.92
CA ASN A 53 -5.94 -9.04 6.57
C ASN A 53 -5.47 -8.53 7.94
N TYR A 54 -5.21 -7.22 8.10
CA TYR A 54 -4.88 -6.65 9.42
C TYR A 54 -6.04 -6.79 10.40
N ASN A 55 -7.28 -6.47 9.99
CA ASN A 55 -8.43 -6.67 10.88
C ASN A 55 -8.68 -8.15 11.17
N SER A 56 -8.49 -9.04 10.20
CA SER A 56 -8.59 -10.48 10.46
C SER A 56 -7.53 -11.00 11.45
N ILE A 57 -6.41 -10.30 11.63
CA ILE A 57 -5.45 -10.59 12.70
C ILE A 57 -5.99 -10.08 14.05
N LEU A 58 -6.54 -8.87 14.09
CA LEU A 58 -7.07 -8.25 15.32
C LEU A 58 -8.37 -8.91 15.82
N GLU A 59 -9.26 -9.32 14.93
CA GLU A 59 -10.55 -9.96 15.27
C GLU A 59 -10.38 -11.39 15.79
N ASN A 60 -9.29 -12.06 15.38
CA ASN A 60 -8.95 -13.40 15.83
C ASN A 60 -8.06 -13.37 17.08
N GLU A 61 -8.14 -12.33 17.91
CA GLU A 61 -7.45 -12.32 19.20
C GLU A 61 -7.96 -13.47 20.08
N THR A 62 -7.09 -14.44 20.34
CA THR A 62 -7.36 -15.57 21.22
C THR A 62 -6.72 -15.32 22.58
N ASP A 63 -7.42 -15.68 23.67
CA ASP A 63 -6.88 -15.63 25.05
C ASP A 63 -5.64 -16.52 25.24
N MET A 64 -5.41 -17.50 24.37
CA MET A 64 -4.25 -18.39 24.40
C MET A 64 -3.45 -18.35 23.10
N LEU A 65 -2.17 -18.02 23.21
CA LEU A 65 -1.23 -18.03 22.10
C LEU A 65 -0.96 -19.47 21.63
N THR A 66 -1.35 -19.80 20.40
CA THR A 66 -1.11 -21.12 19.77
C THR A 66 -0.20 -21.00 18.55
N ILE A 67 0.48 -22.09 18.18
CA ILE A 67 1.39 -22.09 17.03
C ILE A 67 0.60 -22.00 15.72
N GLU A 68 -0.61 -22.57 15.69
CA GLU A 68 -1.56 -22.45 14.59
C GLU A 68 -1.94 -20.99 14.35
N HIS A 69 -2.23 -20.24 15.42
CA HIS A 69 -2.55 -18.82 15.34
C HIS A 69 -1.37 -17.99 14.81
N ILE A 70 -0.16 -18.21 15.33
CA ILE A 70 1.04 -17.50 14.83
C ILE A 70 1.31 -17.82 13.35
N ASN A 71 1.10 -19.07 12.92
CA ASN A 71 1.25 -19.46 11.51
C ASN A 71 0.21 -18.77 10.62
N ASP A 72 -1.03 -18.67 11.07
CA ASP A 72 -2.09 -17.96 10.36
C ASP A 72 -1.76 -16.46 10.20
N ILE A 73 -1.31 -15.80 11.28
CA ILE A 73 -0.84 -14.41 11.22
C ILE A 73 0.31 -14.26 10.22
N HIS A 74 1.29 -15.17 10.23
CA HIS A 74 2.42 -15.13 9.28
C HIS A 74 1.96 -15.20 7.81
N VAL A 75 0.98 -16.05 7.51
CA VAL A 75 0.39 -16.16 6.16
C VAL A 75 -0.32 -14.86 5.78
N LYS A 76 -1.16 -14.31 6.66
CA LYS A 76 -1.85 -13.03 6.44
C LYS A 76 -0.87 -11.88 6.22
N LEU A 77 0.21 -11.82 6.99
CA LEU A 77 1.28 -10.82 6.79
C LEU A 77 2.02 -11.01 5.46
N SER A 78 2.14 -12.23 4.95
CA SER A 78 2.70 -12.48 3.61
C SER A 78 1.77 -11.99 2.49
N VAL A 79 0.45 -12.12 2.67
CA VAL A 79 -0.54 -11.52 1.78
C VAL A 79 -0.45 -9.99 1.82
N ILE A 80 -0.35 -9.40 3.01
CA ILE A 80 -0.16 -7.96 3.20
C ILE A 80 1.12 -7.47 2.51
N GLU A 81 2.22 -8.18 2.63
CA GLU A 81 3.49 -7.84 1.96
C GLU A 81 3.32 -7.75 0.43
N ALA A 82 2.66 -8.73 -0.19
CA ALA A 82 2.43 -8.76 -1.63
C ALA A 82 1.56 -7.59 -2.13
N TYR A 83 0.47 -7.30 -1.41
CA TYR A 83 -0.39 -6.15 -1.75
C TYR A 83 0.30 -4.82 -1.43
N SER A 84 1.15 -4.76 -0.42
CA SER A 84 1.95 -3.58 -0.09
C SER A 84 2.94 -3.23 -1.20
N ASP A 85 3.57 -4.23 -1.82
CA ASP A 85 4.45 -4.02 -2.98
C ASP A 85 3.65 -3.52 -4.19
N THR A 86 2.44 -4.04 -4.41
CA THR A 86 1.54 -3.56 -5.47
C THR A 86 1.23 -2.07 -5.27
N VAL A 87 0.80 -1.66 -4.07
CA VAL A 87 0.56 -0.26 -3.72
C VAL A 87 1.84 0.57 -3.94
N GLY A 88 2.97 0.10 -3.41
CA GLY A 88 4.24 0.81 -3.48
C GLY A 88 4.72 1.09 -4.90
N ARG A 89 4.53 0.13 -5.82
CA ARG A 89 4.81 0.31 -7.25
C ARG A 89 3.84 1.29 -7.91
N SER A 90 2.55 1.20 -7.61
CA SER A 90 1.52 2.06 -8.21
C SER A 90 1.62 3.53 -7.78
N VAL A 91 2.06 3.80 -6.55
CA VAL A 91 2.24 5.16 -6.01
C VAL A 91 3.71 5.62 -6.01
N ASN A 92 4.59 4.82 -6.61
CA ASN A 92 6.04 5.05 -6.69
C ASN A 92 6.71 5.37 -5.35
N THR A 93 6.24 4.75 -4.25
CA THR A 93 6.81 4.92 -2.91
C THR A 93 6.65 3.62 -2.10
N GLN A 94 7.77 2.98 -1.75
CA GLN A 94 7.78 1.70 -1.02
C GLN A 94 7.78 1.91 0.51
N LEU A 95 6.62 2.29 1.08
CA LEU A 95 6.48 2.51 2.54
C LEU A 95 5.95 1.30 3.30
N LEU A 96 4.96 0.59 2.73
CA LEU A 96 4.26 -0.50 3.44
C LEU A 96 5.00 -1.84 3.38
N THR A 97 5.70 -2.11 2.27
CA THR A 97 6.40 -3.39 2.08
C THR A 97 7.43 -3.68 3.19
N PRO A 98 8.30 -2.72 3.59
CA PRO A 98 9.22 -2.94 4.70
C PRO A 98 8.51 -3.22 6.02
N ILE A 99 7.38 -2.56 6.28
CA ILE A 99 6.58 -2.76 7.50
C ILE A 99 6.04 -4.19 7.57
N GLY A 100 5.44 -4.68 6.47
CA GLY A 100 4.94 -6.05 6.40
C GLY A 100 6.04 -7.08 6.62
N LYS A 101 7.23 -6.86 6.04
CA LYS A 101 8.41 -7.71 6.26
C LYS A 101 8.86 -7.74 7.71
N ASP A 102 8.99 -6.56 8.33
CA ASP A 102 9.42 -6.46 9.72
C ASP A 102 8.42 -7.13 10.68
N MET A 103 7.12 -6.97 10.45
CA MET A 103 6.08 -7.70 11.21
C MET A 103 6.18 -9.23 11.03
N LYS A 104 6.49 -9.71 9.83
CA LYS A 104 6.70 -11.15 9.60
C LYS A 104 7.88 -11.68 10.40
N VAL A 105 8.98 -10.94 10.48
CA VAL A 105 10.15 -11.36 11.28
C VAL A 105 9.77 -11.57 12.75
N ILE A 106 8.85 -10.78 13.30
CA ILE A 106 8.35 -10.99 14.67
C ILE A 106 7.65 -12.36 14.78
N THR A 107 6.80 -12.73 13.82
CA THR A 107 6.14 -14.04 13.79
C THR A 107 7.14 -15.19 13.60
N GLU A 108 8.13 -15.02 12.73
CA GLU A 108 9.19 -16.01 12.49
C GLU A 108 10.03 -16.25 13.76
N SER A 109 10.31 -15.20 14.52
CA SER A 109 10.98 -15.29 15.83
C SER A 109 10.17 -16.13 16.83
N MET A 110 8.85 -15.93 16.89
CA MET A 110 7.97 -16.73 17.75
C MET A 110 7.88 -18.19 17.30
N GLN A 111 7.78 -18.44 15.99
CA GLN A 111 7.78 -19.80 15.43
C GLN A 111 9.08 -20.54 15.74
N LYS A 112 10.23 -19.86 15.61
CA LYS A 112 11.54 -20.41 15.96
C LYS A 112 11.63 -20.75 17.44
N SER A 113 11.24 -19.81 18.32
CA SER A 113 11.19 -20.03 19.77
C SER A 113 10.32 -21.25 20.13
N TYR A 114 9.13 -21.37 19.55
CA TYR A 114 8.24 -22.52 19.79
C TYR A 114 8.86 -23.84 19.31
N LYS A 115 9.52 -23.84 18.15
CA LYS A 115 10.20 -25.04 17.62
C LYS A 115 11.27 -25.55 18.58
N GLU A 116 12.02 -24.65 19.19
CA GLU A 116 13.10 -24.91 20.15
C GLU A 116 12.56 -25.32 21.53
N ASN A 117 11.55 -24.62 22.05
CA ASN A 117 11.07 -24.75 23.43
C ASN A 117 9.84 -25.65 23.59
N LYS A 118 9.15 -26.00 22.50
CA LYS A 118 7.84 -26.71 22.45
C LYS A 118 6.68 -26.01 23.18
N LYS A 119 6.90 -24.77 23.59
CA LYS A 119 5.91 -23.88 24.22
C LYS A 119 6.29 -22.43 23.95
N PHE A 120 5.33 -21.53 24.06
CA PHE A 120 5.61 -20.10 24.04
C PHE A 120 6.20 -19.65 25.37
N THR A 121 7.14 -18.71 25.28
CA THR A 121 7.77 -18.05 26.44
C THR A 121 7.05 -16.74 26.75
N GLU A 122 7.33 -16.14 27.92
CA GLU A 122 6.88 -14.78 28.25
C GLU A 122 7.38 -13.74 27.23
N GLN A 123 8.58 -13.96 26.68
CA GLN A 123 9.11 -13.10 25.63
C GLN A 123 8.27 -13.19 24.35
N ASP A 124 7.77 -14.39 24.00
CA ASP A 124 6.89 -14.57 22.84
C ASP A 124 5.51 -13.93 23.04
N GLN A 125 4.97 -13.96 24.27
CA GLN A 125 3.75 -13.21 24.60
C GLN A 125 3.97 -11.70 24.43
N THR A 126 5.13 -11.19 24.84
CA THR A 126 5.51 -9.77 24.67
C THR A 126 5.65 -9.40 23.19
N LYS A 127 6.27 -10.27 22.37
CA LYS A 127 6.37 -10.10 20.91
C LYS A 127 4.98 -10.07 20.27
N TYR A 128 4.09 -10.97 20.67
CA TYR A 128 2.71 -11.01 20.18
C TYR A 128 1.95 -9.73 20.53
N ALA A 129 1.96 -9.31 21.79
CA ALA A 129 1.32 -8.06 22.23
C ALA A 129 1.89 -6.84 21.49
N THR A 130 3.20 -6.81 21.26
CA THR A 130 3.85 -5.76 20.47
C THR A 130 3.33 -5.77 19.03
N LEU A 131 3.28 -6.94 18.39
CA LEU A 131 2.77 -7.08 17.02
C LEU A 131 1.34 -6.55 16.89
N ILE A 132 0.45 -6.94 17.79
CA ILE A 132 -0.95 -6.47 17.82
C ILE A 132 -1.01 -4.95 17.98
N ASN A 133 -0.25 -4.38 18.92
CA ASN A 133 -0.21 -2.93 19.12
C ASN A 133 0.30 -2.18 17.89
N GLU A 134 1.34 -2.69 17.23
CA GLU A 134 1.89 -2.07 16.02
C GLU A 134 0.90 -2.17 14.84
N ILE A 135 0.14 -3.27 14.70
CA ILE A 135 -0.95 -3.39 13.72
C ILE A 135 -2.03 -2.34 13.97
N THR A 136 -2.52 -2.25 15.21
CA THR A 136 -3.55 -1.27 15.61
C THR A 136 -3.11 0.17 15.35
N THR A 137 -1.83 0.48 15.60
CA THR A 137 -1.25 1.80 15.35
C THR A 137 -1.08 2.09 13.85
N LEU A 138 -0.79 1.08 13.04
CA LEU A 138 -0.53 1.23 11.60
C LEU A 138 -1.78 1.54 10.78
N ILE A 139 -2.90 0.88 11.07
CA ILE A 139 -4.15 1.04 10.31
C ILE A 139 -4.54 2.52 10.07
N PRO A 140 -4.64 3.38 11.10
CA PRO A 140 -4.99 4.79 10.89
C PRO A 140 -3.94 5.56 10.07
N LEU A 141 -2.67 5.18 10.13
CA LEU A 141 -1.61 5.79 9.30
C LEU A 141 -1.79 5.42 7.82
N ILE A 142 -2.17 4.18 7.51
CA ILE A 142 -2.49 3.77 6.13
C ILE A 142 -3.63 4.63 5.58
N TYR A 143 -4.70 4.81 6.36
CA TYR A 143 -5.83 5.65 5.96
C TYR A 143 -5.39 7.09 5.65
N LYS A 144 -4.61 7.70 6.55
CA LYS A 144 -4.14 9.08 6.41
C LYS A 144 -3.27 9.30 5.17
N VAL A 145 -2.48 8.31 4.79
CA VAL A 145 -1.46 8.43 3.73
C VAL A 145 -2.00 8.11 2.34
N TYR A 146 -2.90 7.12 2.24
CA TYR A 146 -3.33 6.56 0.96
C TYR A 146 -4.76 6.89 0.54
N TYR A 147 -5.56 7.48 1.42
CA TYR A 147 -6.95 7.84 1.12
C TYR A 147 -7.15 9.35 1.11
N VAL A 148 -8.13 9.79 0.32
CA VAL A 148 -8.50 11.20 0.26
C VAL A 148 -9.22 11.57 1.57
N PRO A 149 -8.83 12.68 2.25
CA PRO A 149 -9.54 13.17 3.43
C PRO A 149 -11.04 13.32 3.16
N GLU A 150 -11.88 12.98 4.14
CA GLU A 150 -13.35 13.05 4.06
C GLU A 150 -14.02 12.10 3.04
N SER A 151 -13.26 11.25 2.33
CA SER A 151 -13.87 10.16 1.59
C SER A 151 -14.48 9.16 2.58
N GLN A 152 -15.76 8.83 2.41
CA GLN A 152 -16.40 7.81 3.25
C GLN A 152 -15.66 6.48 3.11
N GLU A 153 -15.23 5.93 4.24
CA GLU A 153 -14.73 4.55 4.38
C GLU A 153 -13.71 4.11 3.31
N GLY A 154 -12.81 5.01 2.90
CA GLY A 154 -11.79 4.65 1.92
C GLY A 154 -12.32 4.46 0.48
N ALA A 155 -13.47 5.05 0.15
CA ALA A 155 -14.03 5.01 -1.20
C ALA A 155 -13.12 5.64 -2.27
N LYS A 156 -12.16 6.49 -1.88
CA LYS A 156 -11.25 7.14 -2.82
C LYS A 156 -9.80 7.15 -2.33
N VAL A 157 -8.94 6.53 -3.14
CA VAL A 157 -7.50 6.51 -2.92
C VAL A 157 -6.81 7.68 -3.62
N THR A 158 -5.63 8.04 -3.13
CA THR A 158 -4.73 8.98 -3.79
C THR A 158 -3.50 8.27 -4.33
N LEU A 159 -3.16 8.52 -5.59
CA LEU A 159 -1.87 8.10 -6.16
C LEU A 159 -0.72 9.02 -5.74
N LYS A 160 -1.04 10.19 -5.17
CA LYS A 160 -0.07 11.11 -4.58
C LYS A 160 -0.04 10.90 -3.07
N VAL A 161 0.99 10.20 -2.62
CA VAL A 161 1.24 9.94 -1.21
C VAL A 161 1.73 11.21 -0.52
N ASN A 162 0.90 11.75 0.38
CA ASN A 162 1.19 12.94 1.20
C ASN A 162 1.20 12.57 2.68
N ASN A 163 1.77 13.43 3.54
CA ASN A 163 1.80 13.24 5.01
C ASN A 163 2.43 11.91 5.45
N LYS A 164 3.50 11.49 4.77
CA LYS A 164 4.13 10.17 4.94
C LYS A 164 5.07 10.10 6.14
N GLU A 165 5.36 11.21 6.79
CA GLU A 165 6.38 11.35 7.83
C GLU A 165 6.10 10.43 9.02
N ALA A 166 4.86 10.41 9.50
CA ALA A 166 4.45 9.52 10.59
C ALA A 166 4.56 8.03 10.22
N LEU A 167 4.29 7.68 8.96
CA LEU A 167 4.42 6.29 8.49
C LEU A 167 5.90 5.89 8.32
N ILE A 168 6.76 6.83 7.92
CA ILE A 168 8.21 6.64 7.87
C ILE A 168 8.77 6.44 9.27
N GLU A 169 8.39 7.28 10.23
CA GLU A 169 8.81 7.16 11.63
C GLU A 169 8.37 5.83 12.24
N PHE A 170 7.11 5.45 12.01
CA PHE A 170 6.58 4.14 12.40
C PHE A 170 7.44 3.00 11.86
N ARG A 171 7.72 3.01 10.55
CA ARG A 171 8.56 2.01 9.89
C ARG A 171 9.94 1.93 10.52
N ASP A 172 10.58 3.07 10.74
CA ASP A 172 11.96 3.12 11.25
C ASP A 172 12.02 2.65 12.71
N LYS A 173 11.02 2.98 13.52
CA LYS A 173 10.85 2.45 14.89
C LYS A 173 10.69 0.92 14.86
N LEU A 174 9.80 0.40 14.01
CA LEU A 174 9.56 -1.04 13.89
C LEU A 174 10.83 -1.79 13.45
N LYS A 175 11.54 -1.26 12.45
CA LYS A 175 12.81 -1.81 11.98
C LYS A 175 13.85 -1.90 13.11
N ASN A 176 13.95 -0.87 13.94
CA ASN A 176 14.88 -0.87 15.09
C ASN A 176 14.49 -1.95 16.11
N TYR A 177 13.20 -2.10 16.41
CA TYR A 177 12.72 -3.18 17.27
C TYR A 177 13.10 -4.56 16.72
N VAL A 178 12.83 -4.81 15.44
CA VAL A 178 13.15 -6.10 14.78
C VAL A 178 14.66 -6.36 14.74
N SER A 179 15.47 -5.34 14.52
CA SER A 179 16.93 -5.47 14.54
C SER A 179 17.43 -5.96 15.91
N ASN A 180 16.80 -5.53 17.00
CA ASN A 180 17.13 -5.98 18.34
C ASN A 180 16.66 -7.41 18.65
N LEU A 181 15.63 -7.92 17.96
CA LEU A 181 15.19 -9.31 18.10
C LEU A 181 16.20 -10.32 17.54
N ASN A 182 16.96 -9.93 16.51
CA ASN A 182 17.92 -10.81 15.83
C ASN A 182 19.33 -10.79 16.45
N ASN A 183 19.58 -9.90 17.41
CA ASN A 183 20.86 -9.76 18.11
C ASN A 183 20.90 -10.51 19.46
N VAL A 184 19.89 -11.34 19.75
CA VAL A 184 19.77 -12.21 20.93
C VAL A 184 19.75 -13.66 20.45
#